data_AF-S4NXI7-F1
#
_entry.id   AF-S4NXI7-F1
#
_cell.length_a   1.000
_cell.length_b   1.000
_cell.length_c   1.000
_cell.angle_alpha   90.00
_cell.angle_beta   90.00
_cell.angle_gamma   90.00
#
_symmetry.space_group_name_H-M   'P 1'
#
loop_
_entity.id
_entity.type
_entity.pdbx_description
1 polymer ?
#
loop_
_entity_poly.entity_id
_entity_poly.type
_entity_poly.pdbx_seq_one_letter_code
_entity_poly.pdbx_strand_id
1 'polypeptide(L)'
;MEEQFSIVEDITDPSLMENILSRLDEIQLEDEEFMQILLSKQNEMVVTWDQPWYQMANCLTRPLDQSNCKETAMFRTDAICSDESKKIHKNWKKFQKNFDVPNKPICLARWKNKEKCRSPSTPEEFVRRFVISFLARGLERNLYQVHKHFLNRYGSLNKGKYWKYEENAMEVCLYHCPKNAVIYLSAVLSREPRGIYKRLWQMFNGKPERKKLKWTLQLATKFLKLLMEHSGETVVDNLKQKKFEKSVWLKLEGDIGQQYIYLQQFWQDELHVQLFVKADVKINKLRRKVFKTLRLYPYKVWTDIRWKEVAKHFADGFSHRFLYKICYFLVFKSINKLRTHPLEEVIIHGIEKSKLVPNKRLKTLVFNENKELEINIAF
;
A
#
# COMPACT_ATOMS: atom_id res chain seq x y z
N MET A 1 -23.36 2.56 17.75
CA MET A 1 -22.65 3.41 16.76
C MET A 1 -23.52 3.78 15.56
N GLU A 2 -23.92 2.86 14.67
CA GLU A 2 -24.71 3.25 13.48
C GLU A 2 -26.07 3.87 13.86
N GLU A 3 -26.83 3.22 14.75
CA GLU A 3 -28.11 3.75 15.25
C GLU A 3 -27.95 5.11 15.94
N GLN A 4 -27.00 5.21 16.88
CA GLN A 4 -26.73 6.41 17.69
C GLN A 4 -26.26 7.64 16.88
N PHE A 5 -25.60 7.44 15.74
CA PHE A 5 -25.02 8.53 14.95
C PHE A 5 -25.67 8.65 13.56
N SER A 6 -26.74 7.91 13.28
CA SER A 6 -27.45 7.96 12.00
C SER A 6 -28.01 9.35 11.70
N ILE A 7 -28.58 9.99 12.73
CA ILE A 7 -29.12 11.34 12.71
C ILE A 7 -28.55 12.05 13.94
N VAL A 8 -27.75 13.10 13.72
CA VAL A 8 -27.24 13.97 14.78
C VAL A 8 -27.78 15.36 14.50
N GLU A 9 -28.73 15.81 15.33
CA GLU A 9 -29.35 17.13 15.19
C GLU A 9 -28.51 18.22 15.85
N ASP A 10 -27.91 17.91 17.00
CA ASP A 10 -27.06 18.81 17.76
C ASP A 10 -25.70 18.15 18.09
N ILE A 11 -24.64 18.64 17.47
CA ILE A 11 -23.26 18.15 17.70
C ILE A 11 -22.69 18.57 19.06
N THR A 12 -23.33 19.54 19.73
CA THR A 12 -22.88 20.09 21.02
C THR A 12 -23.34 19.24 22.21
N ASP A 13 -24.26 18.29 21.98
CA ASP A 13 -24.73 17.38 23.02
C ASP A 13 -23.58 16.51 23.57
N PRO A 14 -23.23 16.64 24.86
CA PRO A 14 -22.17 15.85 25.48
C PRO A 14 -22.49 14.34 25.51
N SER A 15 -23.77 13.95 25.51
CA SER A 15 -24.18 12.53 25.54
C SER A 15 -23.65 11.75 24.33
N LEU A 16 -23.51 12.42 23.18
CA LEU A 16 -22.93 11.83 21.97
C LEU A 16 -21.46 11.49 22.18
N MET A 17 -20.70 12.35 22.86
CA MET A 17 -19.31 12.06 23.16
C MET A 17 -19.17 10.95 24.21
N GLU A 18 -20.02 10.95 25.23
CA GLU A 18 -20.07 9.88 26.24
C GLU A 18 -20.31 8.51 25.59
N ASN A 19 -21.21 8.41 24.61
CA ASN A 19 -21.42 7.17 23.85
C ASN A 19 -20.15 6.67 23.14
N ILE A 20 -19.33 7.58 22.59
CA ILE A 20 -18.06 7.22 21.94
C ILE A 20 -17.05 6.73 22.97
N LEU A 21 -16.96 7.41 24.12
CA LEU A 21 -16.03 7.06 25.20
C LEU A 21 -16.41 5.72 25.84
N SER A 22 -17.68 5.50 26.16
CA SER A 22 -18.18 4.21 26.66
C SER A 22 -17.84 3.07 25.71
N ARG A 23 -18.04 3.27 24.40
CA ARG A 23 -17.67 2.26 23.40
C ARG A 23 -16.15 2.04 23.33
N LEU A 24 -15.36 3.09 23.50
CA LEU A 24 -13.91 2.99 23.53
C LEU A 24 -13.44 2.21 24.76
N ASP A 25 -14.08 2.37 25.91
CA ASP A 25 -13.74 1.67 27.15
C ASP A 25 -14.08 0.18 27.06
N GLU A 26 -15.24 -0.18 26.49
CA GLU A 26 -15.58 -1.57 26.17
C GLU A 26 -14.51 -2.25 25.29
N ILE A 27 -14.03 -1.53 24.27
CA ILE A 27 -12.97 -2.01 23.36
C ILE A 27 -11.66 -2.21 24.12
N GLN A 28 -11.29 -1.27 24.99
CA GLN A 28 -10.05 -1.36 25.76
C GLN A 28 -10.10 -2.51 26.75
N LEU A 29 -11.21 -2.69 27.45
CA LEU A 29 -11.43 -3.79 28.37
C LEU A 29 -11.32 -5.15 27.65
N GLU A 30 -11.96 -5.29 26.48
CA GLU A 30 -11.83 -6.50 25.65
C GLU A 30 -10.37 -6.78 25.22
N ASP A 31 -9.63 -5.73 24.83
CA ASP A 31 -8.24 -5.84 24.41
C ASP A 31 -7.33 -6.26 25.58
N GLU A 32 -7.55 -5.73 26.78
CA GLU A 32 -6.78 -6.06 27.99
C GLU A 32 -7.10 -7.47 28.49
N GLU A 33 -8.38 -7.87 28.54
CA GLU A 33 -8.78 -9.24 28.86
C GLU A 33 -8.08 -10.25 27.95
N PHE A 34 -8.04 -9.97 26.65
CA PHE A 34 -7.34 -10.81 25.69
C PHE A 34 -5.83 -10.86 25.96
N MET A 35 -5.21 -9.74 26.34
CA MET A 35 -3.79 -9.71 26.69
C MET A 35 -3.51 -10.54 27.95
N GLN A 36 -4.37 -10.47 28.98
CA GLN A 36 -4.23 -11.28 30.18
C GLN A 36 -4.31 -12.78 29.88
N ILE A 37 -5.21 -13.20 28.97
CA ILE A 37 -5.25 -14.58 28.49
C ILE A 37 -3.90 -14.99 27.89
N LEU A 38 -3.30 -14.15 27.04
CA LEU A 38 -2.00 -14.46 26.45
C LEU A 38 -0.86 -14.50 27.49
N LEU A 39 -0.87 -13.59 28.46
CA LEU A 39 0.11 -13.56 29.56
C LEU A 39 0.02 -14.83 30.43
N SER A 40 -1.19 -15.33 30.69
CA SER A 40 -1.38 -16.59 31.44
C SER A 40 -0.71 -17.80 30.78
N LYS A 41 -0.48 -17.73 29.46
CA LYS A 41 0.17 -18.76 28.65
C LYS A 41 1.65 -18.49 28.39
N GLN A 42 2.22 -17.43 28.96
CA GLN A 42 3.59 -16.99 28.67
C GLN A 42 4.63 -18.10 28.89
N ASN A 43 4.49 -18.92 29.94
CA ASN A 43 5.44 -19.99 30.26
C ASN A 43 5.45 -21.12 29.21
N GLU A 44 4.36 -21.28 28.45
CA GLU A 44 4.24 -22.25 27.36
C GLU A 44 4.82 -21.70 26.03
N MET A 45 5.06 -20.39 25.95
CA MET A 45 5.49 -19.69 24.73
C MET A 45 7.01 -19.76 24.51
N VAL A 46 7.50 -20.97 24.24
CA VAL A 46 8.91 -21.22 23.89
C VAL A 46 9.08 -21.36 22.38
N VAL A 47 10.04 -20.63 21.80
CA VAL A 47 10.39 -20.78 20.39
C VAL A 47 11.17 -22.08 20.22
N THR A 48 10.52 -23.11 19.69
CA THR A 48 11.09 -24.45 19.49
C THR A 48 11.47 -24.74 18.04
N TRP A 49 11.36 -23.75 17.16
CA TRP A 49 11.68 -23.86 15.73
C TRP A 49 12.84 -22.94 15.37
N ASP A 50 13.56 -23.32 14.32
CA ASP A 50 14.64 -22.49 13.78
C ASP A 50 14.09 -21.16 13.22
N GLN A 51 14.67 -20.05 13.69
CA GLN A 51 14.31 -18.71 13.26
C GLN A 51 15.45 -18.10 12.45
N PRO A 52 15.22 -17.70 11.19
CA PRO A 52 16.23 -16.97 10.45
C PRO A 52 16.54 -15.64 11.14
N TRP A 53 17.75 -15.12 10.97
CA TRP A 53 18.22 -13.90 11.63
C TRP A 53 17.25 -12.71 11.52
N TYR A 54 16.61 -12.54 10.36
CA TYR A 54 15.66 -11.45 10.10
C TYR A 54 14.33 -11.60 10.88
N GLN A 55 14.10 -12.74 11.52
CA GLN A 55 12.99 -12.98 12.45
C GLN A 55 13.41 -12.94 13.92
N MET A 56 14.71 -12.82 14.22
CA MET A 56 15.21 -12.70 15.60
C MET A 56 15.15 -11.26 16.13
N ALA A 57 14.57 -10.33 15.37
CA ALA A 57 14.48 -8.93 15.73
C ALA A 57 13.76 -8.70 17.08
N ASN A 58 14.33 -7.82 17.90
CA ASN A 58 13.75 -7.44 19.19
C ASN A 58 12.63 -6.39 19.08
N CYS A 59 12.30 -5.92 17.88
CA CYS A 59 11.32 -4.86 17.65
C CYS A 59 10.32 -5.23 16.56
N LEU A 60 9.02 -5.09 16.85
CA LEU A 60 7.94 -5.29 15.88
C LEU A 60 7.57 -4.01 15.13
N THR A 61 7.89 -2.84 15.68
CA THR A 61 7.37 -1.54 15.20
C THR A 61 8.33 -0.77 14.32
N ARG A 62 9.60 -1.18 14.26
CA ARG A 62 10.63 -0.55 13.43
C ARG A 62 11.10 -1.50 12.33
N PRO A 63 11.31 -1.01 11.09
CA PRO A 63 11.94 -1.79 10.05
C PRO A 63 13.32 -2.29 10.51
N LEU A 64 13.67 -3.49 10.09
CA LEU A 64 15.00 -4.05 10.33
C LEU A 64 16.03 -3.26 9.51
N ASP A 65 17.09 -2.80 10.16
CA ASP A 65 18.21 -2.14 9.49
C ASP A 65 19.06 -3.18 8.76
N GLN A 66 19.28 -2.95 7.46
CA GLN A 66 20.03 -3.85 6.58
C GLN A 66 21.49 -3.43 6.43
N SER A 67 21.86 -2.23 6.87
CA SER A 67 23.17 -1.62 6.57
C SER A 67 24.35 -2.38 7.18
N ASN A 68 24.13 -3.14 8.26
CA ASN A 68 25.18 -3.82 9.02
C ASN A 68 25.14 -5.35 8.94
N CYS A 69 24.29 -5.95 8.10
CA CYS A 69 24.12 -7.41 8.11
C CYS A 69 25.01 -8.11 7.06
N LYS A 70 25.92 -8.98 7.52
CA LYS A 70 26.84 -9.78 6.68
C LYS A 70 26.26 -11.15 6.28
N GLU A 71 25.02 -11.43 6.61
CA GLU A 71 24.41 -12.75 6.40
C GLU A 71 23.85 -12.93 4.98
N THR A 72 23.97 -14.15 4.45
CA THR A 72 23.57 -14.53 3.09
C THR A 72 22.06 -14.74 2.94
N ALA A 73 21.35 -15.05 4.02
CA ALA A 73 19.92 -15.31 4.00
C ALA A 73 19.15 -13.99 3.73
N MET A 74 18.59 -13.86 2.53
CA MET A 74 17.76 -12.71 2.16
C MET A 74 16.30 -12.93 2.59
N PHE A 75 15.65 -11.86 3.02
CA PHE A 75 14.20 -11.82 3.17
C PHE A 75 13.57 -10.91 2.10
N ARG A 76 12.32 -11.17 1.79
CA ARG A 76 11.60 -10.45 0.74
C ARG A 76 11.11 -9.10 1.24
N THR A 77 11.30 -8.04 0.45
CA THR A 77 10.90 -6.65 0.79
C THR A 77 9.66 -6.15 0.04
N ASP A 78 9.13 -6.94 -0.89
CA ASP A 78 7.92 -6.64 -1.66
C ASP A 78 6.64 -6.81 -0.82
N ALA A 79 5.47 -6.59 -1.44
CA ALA A 79 4.20 -6.74 -0.74
C ALA A 79 3.92 -8.21 -0.37
N ILE A 80 3.28 -8.45 0.78
CA ILE A 80 2.83 -9.79 1.18
C ILE A 80 1.80 -10.29 0.18
N CYS A 81 2.06 -11.44 -0.44
CA CYS A 81 1.18 -12.03 -1.44
C CYS A 81 0.00 -12.79 -0.80
N SER A 82 -0.94 -13.25 -1.64
CA SER A 82 -2.12 -13.99 -1.22
C SER A 82 -1.76 -15.28 -0.45
N ASP A 83 -0.76 -16.02 -0.91
CA ASP A 83 -0.32 -17.26 -0.25
C ASP A 83 0.34 -17.02 1.10
N GLU A 84 1.20 -16.01 1.20
CA GLU A 84 1.80 -15.59 2.47
C GLU A 84 0.70 -15.13 3.45
N SER A 85 -0.28 -14.35 2.98
CA SER A 85 -1.43 -13.91 3.78
C SER A 85 -2.28 -15.09 4.27
N LYS A 86 -2.53 -16.10 3.41
CA LYS A 86 -3.21 -17.35 3.78
C LYS A 86 -2.40 -18.16 4.79
N LYS A 87 -1.07 -18.21 4.64
CA LYS A 87 -0.16 -18.88 5.56
C LYS A 87 -0.17 -18.21 6.94
N ILE A 88 -0.11 -16.88 7.01
CA ILE A 88 -0.24 -16.12 8.27
C ILE A 88 -1.58 -16.45 8.95
N HIS A 89 -2.68 -16.47 8.20
CA HIS A 89 -3.98 -16.83 8.74
C HIS A 89 -4.06 -18.30 9.20
N LYS A 90 -3.43 -19.23 8.47
CA LYS A 90 -3.31 -20.64 8.89
C LYS A 90 -2.49 -20.78 10.17
N ASN A 91 -1.39 -20.04 10.28
CA ASN A 91 -0.55 -20.02 11.48
C ASN A 91 -1.32 -19.44 12.67
N TRP A 92 -2.15 -18.41 12.46
CA TRP A 92 -3.05 -17.88 13.50
C TRP A 92 -4.04 -18.93 14.01
N LYS A 93 -4.70 -19.67 13.11
CA LYS A 93 -5.59 -20.78 13.51
C LYS A 93 -4.86 -21.90 14.26
N LYS A 94 -3.59 -22.16 13.93
CA LYS A 94 -2.76 -23.12 14.67
C LYS A 94 -2.40 -22.60 16.05
N PHE A 95 -2.01 -21.33 16.15
CA PHE A 95 -1.71 -20.68 17.43
C PHE A 95 -2.89 -20.79 18.39
N GLN A 96 -4.11 -20.53 17.91
CA GLN A 96 -5.34 -20.68 18.70
C GLN A 96 -5.51 -22.07 19.30
N LYS A 97 -5.30 -23.10 18.49
CA LYS A 97 -5.44 -24.49 18.92
C LYS A 97 -4.33 -24.90 19.90
N ASN A 98 -3.11 -24.42 19.67
CA ASN A 98 -1.95 -24.80 20.46
C ASN A 98 -1.96 -24.17 21.86
N PHE A 99 -2.46 -22.94 21.99
CA PHE A 99 -2.44 -22.17 23.24
C PHE A 99 -3.83 -21.99 23.87
N ASP A 100 -4.85 -22.62 23.27
CA ASP A 100 -6.25 -22.53 23.65
C ASP A 100 -6.73 -21.09 23.88
N VAL A 101 -6.54 -20.25 22.85
CA VAL A 101 -6.90 -18.81 22.93
C VAL A 101 -8.11 -18.46 22.05
N PRO A 102 -8.96 -17.51 22.47
CA PRO A 102 -10.13 -17.09 21.69
C PRO A 102 -9.78 -16.57 20.30
N ASN A 103 -10.72 -16.69 19.35
CA ASN A 103 -10.55 -16.16 18.00
C ASN A 103 -10.81 -14.65 17.88
N LYS A 104 -9.96 -13.87 18.54
CA LYS A 104 -10.02 -12.40 18.56
C LYS A 104 -8.69 -11.75 18.09
N PRO A 105 -8.27 -11.94 16.82
CA PRO A 105 -7.04 -11.31 16.30
C PRO A 105 -7.09 -9.78 16.33
N ILE A 106 -8.30 -9.20 16.33
CA ILE A 106 -8.50 -7.76 16.44
C ILE A 106 -7.99 -7.21 17.78
N CYS A 107 -8.16 -7.95 18.88
CA CYS A 107 -7.68 -7.54 20.20
C CYS A 107 -6.17 -7.36 20.21
N LEU A 108 -5.43 -8.37 19.72
CA LEU A 108 -3.98 -8.27 19.56
C LEU A 108 -3.55 -7.14 18.62
N ALA A 109 -4.33 -6.87 17.56
CA ALA A 109 -4.03 -5.83 16.59
C ALA A 109 -4.27 -4.41 17.14
N ARG A 110 -5.28 -4.24 17.99
CA ARG A 110 -5.63 -2.95 18.60
C ARG A 110 -4.80 -2.66 19.84
N TRP A 111 -4.42 -3.70 20.60
CA TRP A 111 -3.72 -3.54 21.86
C TRP A 111 -2.44 -2.72 21.73
N LYS A 112 -2.26 -1.79 22.65
CA LYS A 112 -1.10 -0.90 22.75
C LYS A 112 -0.63 -0.84 24.19
N ASN A 113 0.69 -0.98 24.37
CA ASN A 113 1.32 -0.68 25.64
C ASN A 113 1.30 0.85 25.87
N LYS A 114 0.27 1.33 26.58
CA LYS A 114 0.04 2.77 26.86
C LYS A 114 0.80 3.25 28.10
N GLU A 115 0.94 2.40 29.10
CA GLU A 115 1.39 2.80 30.45
C GLU A 115 2.73 2.16 30.87
N LYS A 116 3.12 1.03 30.26
CA LYS A 116 4.34 0.31 30.64
C LYS A 116 5.49 0.56 29.67
N CYS A 117 6.68 0.21 30.13
CA CYS A 117 7.89 0.29 29.33
C CYS A 117 7.75 -0.54 28.03
N ARG A 118 8.07 0.06 26.88
CA ARG A 118 8.11 -0.63 25.57
C ARG A 118 9.40 -1.44 25.37
N SER A 119 10.06 -1.80 26.47
CA SER A 119 11.23 -2.67 26.42
C SER A 119 10.81 -4.03 25.85
N PRO A 120 11.62 -4.65 24.97
CA PRO A 120 11.37 -6.00 24.49
C PRO A 120 11.30 -7.07 25.59
N SER A 121 11.75 -6.72 26.81
CA SER A 121 11.78 -7.57 27.99
C SER A 121 10.50 -7.53 28.84
N THR A 122 9.54 -6.65 28.54
CA THR A 122 8.26 -6.68 29.29
C THR A 122 7.44 -7.91 28.88
N PRO A 123 6.71 -8.53 29.82
CA PRO A 123 5.90 -9.71 29.52
C PRO A 123 4.97 -9.53 28.32
N GLU A 124 4.33 -8.36 28.21
CA GLU A 124 3.39 -8.05 27.14
C GLU A 124 4.09 -7.98 25.77
N GLU A 125 5.24 -7.30 25.68
CA GLU A 125 5.98 -7.22 24.42
C GLU A 125 6.63 -8.56 24.07
N PHE A 126 7.08 -9.34 25.05
CA PHE A 126 7.54 -10.72 24.85
C PHE A 126 6.45 -11.57 24.19
N VAL A 127 5.26 -11.62 24.79
CA VAL A 127 4.13 -12.40 24.29
C VAL A 127 3.75 -11.93 22.89
N ARG A 128 3.62 -10.62 22.65
CA ARG A 128 3.34 -10.09 21.30
C ARG A 128 4.38 -10.53 20.28
N ARG A 129 5.66 -10.44 20.62
CA ARG A 129 6.76 -10.89 19.75
C ARG A 129 6.69 -12.38 19.49
N PHE A 130 6.39 -13.20 20.49
CA PHE A 130 6.21 -14.62 20.33
C PHE A 130 5.06 -14.92 19.36
N VAL A 131 3.89 -14.29 19.54
CA VAL A 131 2.76 -14.50 18.64
C VAL A 131 3.12 -14.12 17.21
N ILE A 132 3.72 -12.94 16.98
CA ILE A 132 4.11 -12.53 15.62
C ILE A 132 5.19 -13.46 15.04
N SER A 133 6.13 -13.94 15.86
CA SER A 133 7.13 -14.93 15.45
C SER A 133 6.47 -16.25 15.04
N PHE A 134 5.47 -16.71 15.79
CA PHE A 134 4.68 -17.89 15.46
C PHE A 134 3.94 -17.71 14.13
N LEU A 135 3.39 -16.51 13.88
CA LEU A 135 2.75 -16.18 12.61
C LEU A 135 3.73 -16.14 11.44
N ALA A 136 4.97 -15.74 11.68
CA ALA A 136 6.03 -15.62 10.67
C ALA A 136 6.62 -16.98 10.22
N ARG A 137 6.27 -18.09 10.89
CA ARG A 137 6.82 -19.42 10.63
C ARG A 137 6.65 -19.86 9.18
N GLY A 138 7.79 -20.15 8.53
CA GLY A 138 7.88 -20.60 7.15
C GLY A 138 7.64 -19.50 6.12
N LEU A 139 7.87 -18.23 6.48
CA LEU A 139 7.83 -17.09 5.57
C LEU A 139 9.23 -16.47 5.44
N GLU A 140 9.59 -16.07 4.23
CA GLU A 140 10.78 -15.27 3.94
C GLU A 140 10.54 -13.77 4.25
N ARG A 141 9.98 -13.49 5.43
CA ARG A 141 9.55 -12.15 5.89
C ARG A 141 10.07 -11.88 7.29
N ASN A 142 10.43 -10.63 7.55
CA ASN A 142 10.79 -10.20 8.90
C ASN A 142 9.55 -9.96 9.78
N LEU A 143 9.76 -9.90 11.10
CA LEU A 143 8.64 -9.74 12.06
C LEU A 143 7.89 -8.41 11.86
N TYR A 144 8.59 -7.32 11.53
CA TYR A 144 7.98 -6.02 11.24
C TYR A 144 6.97 -6.10 10.09
N GLN A 145 7.30 -6.79 9.01
CA GLN A 145 6.42 -6.97 7.85
C GLN A 145 5.18 -7.80 8.22
N VAL A 146 5.37 -8.89 8.95
CA VAL A 146 4.28 -9.76 9.39
C VAL A 146 3.36 -9.02 10.37
N HIS A 147 3.93 -8.29 11.34
CA HIS A 147 3.19 -7.45 12.27
C HIS A 147 2.37 -6.39 11.54
N LYS A 148 3.00 -5.62 10.65
CA LYS A 148 2.31 -4.59 9.85
C LYS A 148 1.16 -5.17 9.02
N HIS A 149 1.36 -6.33 8.40
CA HIS A 149 0.31 -7.02 7.66
C HIS A 149 -0.83 -7.49 8.57
N PHE A 150 -0.49 -8.05 9.73
CA PHE A 150 -1.47 -8.46 10.73
C PHE A 150 -2.34 -7.28 11.19
N LEU A 151 -1.72 -6.14 11.54
CA LEU A 151 -2.42 -4.90 11.90
C LEU A 151 -3.35 -4.43 10.78
N ASN A 152 -2.85 -4.37 9.53
CA ASN A 152 -3.65 -3.91 8.39
C ASN A 152 -4.80 -4.86 8.01
N ARG A 153 -4.68 -6.15 8.37
CA ARG A 153 -5.69 -7.16 8.07
C ARG A 153 -6.76 -7.26 9.15
N TYR A 154 -6.38 -7.18 10.43
CA TYR A 154 -7.30 -7.42 11.54
C TYR A 154 -7.64 -6.17 12.35
N GLY A 155 -6.75 -5.17 12.41
CA GLY A 155 -6.96 -3.94 13.20
C GLY A 155 -7.72 -2.83 12.47
N SER A 156 -7.98 -2.96 11.16
CA SER A 156 -8.79 -2.01 10.40
C SER A 156 -9.71 -2.77 9.45
N LEU A 157 -10.83 -3.26 10.01
CA LEU A 157 -11.80 -4.08 9.30
C LEU A 157 -12.59 -3.26 8.26
N ASN A 158 -12.91 -2.01 8.62
CA ASN A 158 -13.73 -1.15 7.78
C ASN A 158 -12.87 -0.44 6.73
N LYS A 159 -13.12 -0.75 5.46
CA LYS A 159 -12.39 -0.21 4.31
C LYS A 159 -13.37 0.34 3.29
N GLY A 160 -12.98 1.41 2.60
CA GLY A 160 -13.77 2.01 1.53
C GLY A 160 -14.44 3.32 1.95
N LYS A 161 -15.60 3.59 1.36
CA LYS A 161 -16.34 4.85 1.56
C LYS A 161 -16.75 5.00 3.03
N TYR A 162 -16.76 6.24 3.51
CA TYR A 162 -17.32 6.57 4.81
C TYR A 162 -18.84 6.70 4.70
N TRP A 163 -19.54 6.15 5.68
CA TRP A 163 -20.99 6.29 5.83
C TRP A 163 -21.32 7.59 6.55
N LYS A 164 -22.57 8.06 6.42
CA LYS A 164 -22.98 9.33 7.03
C LYS A 164 -22.86 9.30 8.56
N TYR A 165 -23.21 8.19 9.21
CA TYR A 165 -23.05 8.05 10.66
C TYR A 165 -21.57 8.14 11.10
N GLU A 166 -20.63 7.67 10.29
CA GLU A 166 -19.20 7.77 10.60
C GLU A 166 -18.73 9.22 10.51
N GLU A 167 -19.29 9.99 9.58
CA GLU A 167 -19.00 11.42 9.42
C GLU A 167 -19.64 12.24 10.55
N ASN A 168 -20.84 11.88 11.00
CA ASN A 168 -21.45 12.50 12.17
C ASN A 168 -20.63 12.22 13.45
N ALA A 169 -20.18 10.98 13.65
CA ALA A 169 -19.29 10.64 14.76
C ALA A 169 -17.95 11.40 14.68
N MET A 170 -17.43 11.63 13.46
CA MET A 170 -16.24 12.46 13.23
C MET A 170 -16.45 13.91 13.67
N GLU A 171 -17.59 14.50 13.32
CA GLU A 171 -17.96 15.88 13.70
C GLU A 171 -18.05 16.02 15.22
N VAL A 172 -18.76 15.11 15.89
CA VAL A 172 -18.87 15.06 17.36
C VAL A 172 -17.49 14.95 18.02
N CYS A 173 -16.67 13.97 17.60
CA CYS A 173 -15.33 13.79 18.15
C CYS A 173 -14.45 15.02 17.99
N LEU A 174 -14.56 15.71 16.85
CA LEU A 174 -13.74 16.87 16.59
C LEU A 174 -14.21 18.09 17.39
N TYR A 175 -15.52 18.25 17.59
CA TYR A 175 -16.09 19.31 18.41
C TYR A 175 -15.63 19.16 19.88
N HIS A 176 -15.86 17.98 20.48
CA HIS A 176 -15.60 17.75 21.90
C HIS A 176 -14.14 17.44 22.24
N CYS A 177 -13.42 16.73 21.36
CA CYS A 177 -12.10 16.17 21.65
C CYS A 177 -11.13 16.25 20.44
N PRO A 178 -10.87 17.44 19.88
CA PRO A 178 -10.15 17.59 18.61
C PRO A 178 -8.75 16.96 18.59
N LYS A 179 -8.03 17.03 19.72
CA LYS A 179 -6.67 16.46 19.86
C LYS A 179 -6.65 14.93 19.74
N ASN A 180 -7.69 14.27 20.24
CA ASN A 180 -7.77 12.82 20.33
C ASN A 180 -8.76 12.19 19.33
N ALA A 181 -9.48 13.01 18.56
CA ALA A 181 -10.52 12.57 17.62
C ALA A 181 -10.06 11.40 16.74
N VAL A 182 -8.91 11.53 16.06
CA VAL A 182 -8.41 10.47 15.17
C VAL A 182 -8.11 9.16 15.91
N ILE A 183 -7.64 9.24 17.15
CA ILE A 183 -7.31 8.06 17.97
C ILE A 183 -8.60 7.34 18.36
N TYR A 184 -9.58 8.07 18.87
CA TYR A 184 -10.88 7.52 19.30
C TYR A 184 -11.65 6.94 18.11
N LEU A 185 -11.77 7.72 17.04
CA LEU A 185 -12.46 7.30 15.81
C LEU A 185 -11.80 6.09 15.16
N SER A 186 -10.46 5.99 15.19
CA SER A 186 -9.77 4.82 14.61
C SER A 186 -10.15 3.53 15.33
N ALA A 187 -10.23 3.58 16.66
CA ALA A 187 -10.63 2.43 17.48
C ALA A 187 -12.11 2.11 17.29
N VAL A 188 -13.00 3.08 17.52
CA VAL A 188 -14.45 2.88 17.54
C VAL A 188 -14.99 2.53 16.14
N LEU A 189 -14.51 3.20 15.09
CA LEU A 189 -14.94 2.90 13.71
C LEU A 189 -14.14 1.75 13.09
N SER A 190 -13.15 1.17 13.79
CA SER A 190 -12.27 0.12 13.27
C SER A 190 -11.66 0.47 11.89
N ARG A 191 -11.18 1.71 11.77
CA ARG A 191 -10.61 2.28 10.54
C ARG A 191 -9.16 2.75 10.71
N GLU A 192 -8.42 2.77 9.60
CA GLU A 192 -7.05 3.25 9.60
C GLU A 192 -6.98 4.75 9.97
N PRO A 193 -6.14 5.17 10.95
CA PRO A 193 -6.02 6.57 11.37
C PRO A 193 -5.74 7.54 10.22
N ARG A 194 -4.91 7.13 9.25
CA ARG A 194 -4.57 7.95 8.08
C ARG A 194 -5.78 8.24 7.20
N GLY A 195 -6.70 7.28 7.09
CA GLY A 195 -7.95 7.46 6.36
C GLY A 195 -8.85 8.49 7.04
N ILE A 196 -8.96 8.41 8.36
CA ILE A 196 -9.76 9.33 9.18
C ILE A 196 -9.20 10.75 9.10
N TYR A 197 -7.88 10.92 9.31
CA TYR A 197 -7.22 12.21 9.17
C TYR A 197 -7.48 12.85 7.81
N LYS A 198 -7.34 12.06 6.74
CA LYS A 198 -7.63 12.52 5.38
C LYS A 198 -9.11 12.89 5.20
N ARG A 199 -10.04 12.13 5.77
CA ARG A 199 -11.49 12.42 5.64
C ARG A 199 -11.86 13.69 6.38
N LEU A 200 -11.41 13.83 7.63
CA LEU A 200 -11.57 15.05 8.44
C LEU A 200 -11.03 16.26 7.67
N TRP A 201 -9.78 16.21 7.20
CA TRP A 201 -9.20 17.30 6.41
C TRP A 201 -10.06 17.67 5.18
N GLN A 202 -10.64 16.68 4.50
CA GLN A 202 -11.51 16.90 3.34
C GLN A 202 -12.89 17.46 3.70
N MET A 203 -13.38 17.24 4.92
CA MET A 203 -14.64 17.81 5.39
C MET A 203 -14.49 19.32 5.62
N PHE A 204 -13.35 19.77 6.16
CA PHE A 204 -13.10 21.20 6.43
C PHE A 204 -12.57 21.97 5.23
N ASN A 205 -11.58 21.41 4.52
CA ASN A 205 -10.88 22.12 3.45
C ASN A 205 -11.41 21.77 2.06
N GLY A 206 -12.47 20.95 1.99
CA GLY A 206 -12.94 20.37 0.74
C GLY A 206 -11.98 19.33 0.17
N LYS A 207 -12.35 18.76 -0.98
CA LYS A 207 -11.45 17.88 -1.73
C LYS A 207 -10.45 18.78 -2.47
N PRO A 208 -9.15 18.43 -2.48
CA PRO A 208 -8.19 19.21 -3.22
C PRO A 208 -8.58 19.19 -4.70
N GLU A 209 -8.59 20.36 -5.33
CA GLU A 209 -8.93 20.47 -6.74
C GLU A 209 -8.03 19.57 -7.58
N ARG A 210 -8.66 18.69 -8.35
CA ARG A 210 -7.96 17.86 -9.32
C ARG A 210 -7.88 18.64 -10.62
N LYS A 211 -6.86 19.49 -10.75
CA LYS A 211 -6.52 20.09 -12.05
C LYS A 211 -6.13 18.97 -13.02
N LYS A 212 -6.99 18.71 -14.00
CA LYS A 212 -6.70 17.76 -15.08
C LYS A 212 -5.80 18.46 -16.08
N LEU A 213 -4.50 18.25 -15.95
CA LEU A 213 -3.53 18.76 -16.91
C LEU A 213 -3.58 17.91 -18.19
N LYS A 214 -3.82 18.56 -19.34
CA LYS A 214 -3.72 17.91 -20.65
C LYS A 214 -2.27 18.03 -21.11
N TRP A 215 -1.57 16.90 -21.19
CA TRP A 215 -0.18 16.87 -21.64
C TRP A 215 -0.07 17.16 -23.14
N THR A 216 0.63 18.24 -23.48
CA THR A 216 1.07 18.59 -24.83
C THR A 216 2.58 18.35 -24.98
N LEU A 217 3.10 18.30 -26.21
CA LEU A 217 4.54 18.14 -26.44
C LEU A 217 5.37 19.29 -25.83
N GLN A 218 4.89 20.53 -25.96
CA GLN A 218 5.52 21.70 -25.33
C GLN A 218 5.57 21.56 -23.81
N LEU A 219 4.48 21.10 -23.19
CA LEU A 219 4.43 20.92 -21.74
C LEU A 219 5.29 19.75 -21.27
N ALA A 220 5.34 18.65 -22.04
CA ALA A 220 6.24 17.52 -21.79
C ALA A 220 7.72 17.95 -21.93
N THR A 221 8.02 18.81 -22.89
CA THR A 221 9.35 19.40 -23.08
C THR A 221 9.73 20.26 -21.88
N LYS A 222 8.84 21.18 -21.47
CA LYS A 222 9.03 22.01 -20.27
C LYS A 222 9.25 21.12 -19.04
N PHE A 223 8.42 20.10 -18.85
CA PHE A 223 8.56 19.13 -17.76
C PHE A 223 9.93 18.45 -17.76
N LEU A 224 10.39 17.97 -18.91
CA LEU A 224 11.67 17.25 -19.01
C LEU A 224 12.86 18.18 -18.74
N LYS A 225 12.85 19.40 -19.28
CA LYS A 225 13.90 20.41 -19.03
C LYS A 225 14.00 20.76 -17.55
N LEU A 226 12.87 21.03 -16.90
CA LEU A 226 12.83 21.31 -15.45
C LEU A 226 13.25 20.09 -14.62
N LEU A 227 12.88 18.87 -15.04
CA LEU A 227 13.29 17.65 -14.34
C LEU A 227 14.81 17.46 -14.40
N MET A 228 15.42 17.74 -15.56
CA MET A 228 16.88 17.75 -15.73
C MET A 228 17.54 18.80 -14.84
N GLU A 229 17.06 20.04 -14.89
CA GLU A 229 17.55 21.16 -14.10
C GLU A 229 17.50 20.87 -12.59
N HIS A 230 16.34 20.49 -12.06
CA HIS A 230 16.17 20.25 -10.62
C HIS A 230 16.88 18.98 -10.13
N SER A 231 17.20 18.05 -11.02
CA SER A 231 17.96 16.85 -10.68
C SER A 231 19.47 16.99 -10.93
N GLY A 232 19.92 18.13 -11.45
CA GLY A 232 21.33 18.38 -11.79
C GLY A 232 21.85 17.53 -12.95
N GLU A 233 20.97 16.98 -13.78
CA GLU A 233 21.36 16.13 -14.91
C GLU A 233 21.45 16.94 -16.19
N THR A 234 22.54 16.75 -16.94
CA THR A 234 22.76 17.39 -18.24
C THR A 234 22.39 16.48 -19.41
N VAL A 235 22.37 15.16 -19.19
CA VAL A 235 22.09 14.14 -20.22
C VAL A 235 20.80 13.41 -19.90
N VAL A 236 19.90 13.33 -20.87
CA VAL A 236 18.55 12.74 -20.72
C VAL A 236 18.64 11.25 -20.36
N ASP A 237 19.59 10.52 -20.94
CA ASP A 237 19.79 9.09 -20.67
C ASP A 237 20.12 8.80 -19.21
N ASN A 238 20.75 9.74 -18.48
CA ASN A 238 21.03 9.59 -17.05
C ASN A 238 19.74 9.53 -16.21
N LEU A 239 18.65 10.11 -16.69
CA LEU A 239 17.36 10.09 -16.01
C LEU A 239 16.70 8.70 -16.02
N LYS A 240 17.13 7.80 -16.90
CA LYS A 240 16.49 6.50 -17.14
C LYS A 240 16.35 5.65 -15.88
N GLN A 241 17.42 5.55 -15.09
CA GLN A 241 17.47 4.74 -13.88
C GLN A 241 17.54 5.60 -12.59
N LYS A 242 17.51 6.93 -12.73
CA LYS A 242 17.63 7.84 -11.59
C LYS A 242 16.40 7.75 -10.69
N LYS A 243 16.65 7.66 -9.38
CA LYS A 243 15.62 7.83 -8.36
C LYS A 243 15.61 9.29 -7.94
N PHE A 244 14.49 9.95 -8.18
CA PHE A 244 14.31 11.36 -7.82
C PHE A 244 13.78 11.47 -6.39
N GLU A 245 14.45 12.28 -5.58
CA GLU A 245 14.00 12.62 -4.24
C GLU A 245 12.70 13.43 -4.25
N LYS A 246 11.96 13.41 -3.14
CA LYS A 246 10.72 14.17 -3.00
C LYS A 246 10.93 15.67 -3.21
N SER A 247 12.08 16.20 -2.80
CA SER A 247 12.48 17.61 -2.97
C SER A 247 12.41 18.05 -4.45
N VAL A 248 12.96 17.26 -5.37
CA VAL A 248 12.92 17.52 -6.82
C VAL A 248 11.47 17.62 -7.33
N TRP A 249 10.62 16.69 -6.89
CA TRP A 249 9.22 16.66 -7.30
C TRP A 249 8.40 17.84 -6.78
N LEU A 250 8.71 18.34 -5.59
CA LEU A 250 8.05 19.51 -5.02
C LEU A 250 8.46 20.80 -5.74
N LYS A 251 9.72 20.92 -6.19
CA LYS A 251 10.15 22.04 -7.05
C LYS A 251 9.38 22.05 -8.37
N LEU A 252 9.29 20.88 -9.02
CA LEU A 252 8.50 20.71 -10.26
C LEU A 252 7.02 21.04 -10.09
N GLU A 253 6.44 20.74 -8.93
CA GLU A 253 5.04 21.10 -8.63
C GLU A 253 4.84 22.61 -8.64
N GLY A 254 5.79 23.38 -8.10
CA GLY A 254 5.77 24.85 -8.14
C GLY A 254 5.80 25.40 -9.56
N ASP A 255 6.72 24.91 -10.39
CA ASP A 255 6.98 25.48 -11.74
C ASP A 255 5.94 25.09 -12.80
N ILE A 256 5.27 23.94 -12.60
CA ILE A 256 4.25 23.40 -13.51
C ILE A 256 2.84 23.70 -13.00
N GLY A 257 2.69 23.99 -11.70
CA GLY A 257 1.38 24.22 -11.08
C GLY A 257 0.52 22.97 -10.98
N GLN A 258 1.14 21.79 -10.87
CA GLN A 258 0.47 20.49 -10.82
C GLN A 258 1.05 19.63 -9.68
N GLN A 259 0.17 18.99 -8.90
CA GLN A 259 0.61 18.18 -7.76
C GLN A 259 1.63 17.12 -8.16
N TYR A 260 2.68 16.99 -7.35
CA TYR A 260 3.85 16.17 -7.65
C TYR A 260 3.51 14.69 -7.93
N ILE A 261 2.45 14.17 -7.31
CA ILE A 261 1.99 12.78 -7.51
C ILE A 261 1.56 12.54 -8.97
N TYR A 262 0.94 13.53 -9.61
CA TYR A 262 0.53 13.45 -11.01
C TYR A 262 1.71 13.60 -11.96
N LEU A 263 2.69 14.42 -11.59
CA LEU A 263 3.95 14.54 -12.32
C LEU A 263 4.73 13.22 -12.31
N GLN A 264 4.84 12.57 -11.15
CA GLN A 264 5.43 11.24 -11.03
C GLN A 264 4.68 10.18 -11.84
N GLN A 265 3.35 10.25 -11.84
CA GLN A 265 2.52 9.37 -12.67
C GLN A 265 2.83 9.58 -14.14
N PHE A 266 2.77 10.81 -14.64
CA PHE A 266 3.07 11.11 -16.04
C PHE A 266 4.46 10.61 -16.46
N TRP A 267 5.48 10.87 -15.65
CA TRP A 267 6.83 10.37 -15.90
C TRP A 267 6.87 8.85 -16.03
N GLN A 268 6.41 8.13 -15.00
CA GLN A 268 6.55 6.68 -14.93
C GLN A 268 5.58 5.93 -15.86
N ASP A 269 4.41 6.50 -16.11
CA ASP A 269 3.33 5.85 -16.85
C ASP A 269 3.32 6.18 -18.34
N GLU A 270 4.03 7.22 -18.79
CA GLU A 270 3.97 7.71 -20.17
C GLU A 270 5.35 8.18 -20.64
N LEU A 271 5.85 9.32 -20.16
CA LEU A 271 7.00 9.99 -20.76
C LEU A 271 8.29 9.15 -20.73
N HIS A 272 8.57 8.46 -19.63
CA HIS A 272 9.77 7.62 -19.49
C HIS A 272 9.88 6.58 -20.60
N VAL A 273 8.80 5.82 -20.85
CA VAL A 273 8.82 4.79 -21.90
C VAL A 273 8.84 5.38 -23.31
N GLN A 274 8.29 6.58 -23.51
CA GLN A 274 8.35 7.27 -24.80
C GLN A 274 9.76 7.76 -25.15
N LEU A 275 10.59 8.05 -24.14
CA LEU A 275 11.97 8.49 -24.33
C LEU A 275 12.95 7.31 -24.48
N PHE A 276 12.78 6.25 -23.67
CA PHE A 276 13.84 5.25 -23.51
C PHE A 276 13.59 3.92 -24.22
N VAL A 277 12.37 3.65 -24.70
CA VAL A 277 12.08 2.44 -25.48
C VAL A 277 12.45 2.67 -26.93
N LYS A 278 13.54 2.05 -27.38
CA LYS A 278 14.08 2.18 -28.76
C LYS A 278 13.43 1.24 -29.79
N ALA A 279 12.38 0.51 -29.40
CA ALA A 279 11.74 -0.49 -30.25
C ALA A 279 10.39 0.01 -30.80
N ASP A 280 10.04 -0.38 -32.03
CA ASP A 280 8.68 -0.21 -32.53
C ASP A 280 7.71 -1.12 -31.77
N VAL A 281 6.81 -0.49 -31.00
CA VAL A 281 5.95 -1.20 -30.07
C VAL A 281 4.48 -0.93 -30.37
N LYS A 282 3.82 -1.96 -30.89
CA LYS A 282 2.36 -2.05 -30.94
C LYS A 282 1.81 -2.41 -29.56
N ILE A 283 1.02 -1.53 -28.95
CA ILE A 283 0.56 -1.68 -27.56
C ILE A 283 -0.22 -2.99 -27.33
N ASN A 284 -1.00 -3.46 -28.32
CA ASN A 284 -1.71 -4.73 -28.19
C ASN A 284 -0.78 -5.95 -28.26
N LYS A 285 0.30 -5.88 -29.07
CA LYS A 285 1.34 -6.92 -29.07
C LYS A 285 2.04 -6.95 -27.71
N LEU A 286 2.37 -5.78 -27.15
CA LEU A 286 2.98 -5.66 -25.84
C LEU A 286 2.08 -6.25 -24.74
N ARG A 287 0.80 -5.85 -24.67
CA ARG A 287 -0.18 -6.39 -23.70
C ARG A 287 -0.24 -7.91 -23.76
N ARG A 288 -0.35 -8.51 -24.95
CA ARG A 288 -0.34 -9.97 -25.12
C ARG A 288 0.94 -10.60 -24.61
N LYS A 289 2.10 -9.99 -24.91
CA LYS A 289 3.39 -10.46 -24.40
C LYS A 289 3.41 -10.41 -22.86
N VAL A 290 2.96 -9.31 -22.25
CA VAL A 290 2.83 -9.19 -20.79
C VAL A 290 1.97 -10.30 -20.21
N PHE A 291 0.74 -10.51 -20.72
CA PHE A 291 -0.14 -11.56 -20.21
C PHE A 291 0.46 -12.97 -20.39
N LYS A 292 1.13 -13.24 -21.51
CA LYS A 292 1.86 -14.50 -21.71
C LYS A 292 3.01 -14.66 -20.72
N THR A 293 3.79 -13.61 -20.46
CA THR A 293 4.86 -13.62 -19.45
C THR A 293 4.30 -13.88 -18.06
N LEU A 294 3.13 -13.35 -17.70
CA LEU A 294 2.50 -13.59 -16.39
C LEU A 294 2.17 -15.07 -16.17
N ARG A 295 1.87 -15.86 -17.22
CA ARG A 295 1.64 -17.31 -17.12
C ARG A 295 2.86 -18.11 -16.69
N LEU A 296 4.06 -17.56 -16.93
CA LEU A 296 5.32 -18.24 -16.60
C LEU A 296 5.62 -18.19 -15.09
N TYR A 297 4.85 -17.42 -14.33
CA TYR A 297 5.07 -17.19 -12.91
C TYR A 297 3.96 -17.82 -12.06
N PRO A 298 4.27 -18.28 -10.84
CA PRO A 298 3.30 -18.88 -9.94
C PRO A 298 2.40 -17.84 -9.23
N TYR A 299 1.98 -16.78 -9.93
CA TYR A 299 1.09 -15.75 -9.40
C TYR A 299 -0.37 -16.24 -9.44
N LYS A 300 -1.10 -16.08 -8.34
CA LYS A 300 -2.49 -16.60 -8.24
C LYS A 300 -3.54 -15.53 -8.45
N VAL A 301 -3.29 -14.31 -8.01
CA VAL A 301 -4.20 -13.17 -8.20
C VAL A 301 -3.43 -11.93 -8.68
N TRP A 302 -4.15 -10.93 -9.19
CA TRP A 302 -3.54 -9.71 -9.74
C TRP A 302 -2.60 -8.98 -8.77
N THR A 303 -2.93 -8.99 -7.48
CA THR A 303 -2.13 -8.32 -6.44
C THR A 303 -0.81 -9.02 -6.13
N ASP A 304 -0.66 -10.29 -6.54
CA ASP A 304 0.58 -11.04 -6.33
C ASP A 304 1.66 -10.67 -7.36
N ILE A 305 1.28 -10.01 -8.46
CA ILE A 305 2.18 -9.74 -9.59
C ILE A 305 3.28 -8.77 -9.16
N ARG A 306 4.53 -9.23 -9.28
CA ARG A 306 5.72 -8.42 -9.03
C ARG A 306 6.18 -7.74 -10.31
N TRP A 307 5.57 -6.59 -10.62
CA TRP A 307 5.80 -5.88 -11.88
C TRP A 307 7.26 -5.50 -12.16
N LYS A 308 8.08 -5.31 -11.12
CA LYS A 308 9.53 -5.08 -11.27
C LYS A 308 10.25 -6.31 -11.84
N GLU A 309 9.84 -7.52 -11.48
CA GLU A 309 10.39 -8.76 -12.05
C GLU A 309 9.88 -8.98 -13.46
N VAL A 310 8.57 -8.74 -13.67
CA VAL A 310 7.96 -8.83 -15.00
C VAL A 310 8.66 -7.91 -16.00
N ALA A 311 9.00 -6.68 -15.59
CA ALA A 311 9.70 -5.71 -16.44
C ALA A 311 11.06 -6.20 -16.96
N LYS A 312 11.75 -7.10 -16.25
CA LYS A 312 13.05 -7.66 -16.68
C LYS A 312 12.95 -8.53 -17.96
N HIS A 313 11.75 -8.97 -18.34
CA HIS A 313 11.50 -9.76 -19.58
C HIS A 313 11.26 -8.91 -20.82
N PHE A 314 11.28 -7.59 -20.67
CA PHE A 314 11.03 -6.64 -21.74
C PHE A 314 12.31 -5.88 -22.08
N ALA A 315 12.32 -5.28 -23.27
CA ALA A 315 13.45 -4.47 -23.70
C ALA A 315 13.74 -3.34 -22.70
N ASP A 316 14.98 -2.91 -22.68
CA ASP A 316 15.40 -1.82 -21.80
C ASP A 316 14.60 -0.54 -22.09
N GLY A 317 14.30 0.22 -21.04
CA GLY A 317 13.44 1.41 -21.09
C GLY A 317 11.99 1.20 -20.68
N PHE A 318 11.47 -0.04 -20.62
CA PHE A 318 10.12 -0.26 -20.10
C PHE A 318 10.05 -0.10 -18.57
N SER A 319 9.19 0.81 -18.10
CA SER A 319 8.90 0.93 -16.68
C SER A 319 7.89 -0.14 -16.23
N HIS A 320 8.10 -0.72 -15.05
CA HIS A 320 7.15 -1.66 -14.44
C HIS A 320 5.74 -1.05 -14.26
N ARG A 321 5.67 0.27 -14.01
CA ARG A 321 4.43 1.00 -13.80
C ARG A 321 3.64 1.17 -15.10
N PHE A 322 4.34 1.43 -16.21
CA PHE A 322 3.75 1.45 -17.55
C PHE A 322 3.14 0.09 -17.91
N LEU A 323 3.90 -1.01 -17.72
CA LEU A 323 3.41 -2.36 -17.99
C LEU A 323 2.16 -2.70 -17.15
N TYR A 324 2.18 -2.35 -15.86
CA TYR A 324 1.01 -2.46 -14.99
C TYR A 324 -0.18 -1.67 -15.56
N LYS A 325 0.02 -0.38 -15.88
CA LYS A 325 -1.04 0.54 -16.32
C LYS A 325 -1.74 0.03 -17.57
N ILE A 326 -0.98 -0.32 -18.62
CA ILE A 326 -1.55 -0.70 -19.92
C ILE A 326 -2.37 -1.98 -19.86
N CYS A 327 -2.04 -2.90 -18.95
CA CYS A 327 -2.76 -4.15 -18.73
C CYS A 327 -3.89 -3.99 -17.72
N TYR A 328 -3.67 -3.26 -16.63
CA TYR A 328 -4.69 -2.98 -15.61
C TYR A 328 -5.93 -2.33 -16.21
N PHE A 329 -5.77 -1.26 -17.00
CA PHE A 329 -6.91 -0.57 -17.60
C PHE A 329 -7.67 -1.43 -18.62
N LEU A 330 -7.03 -2.46 -19.18
CA LEU A 330 -7.69 -3.38 -20.10
C LEU A 330 -8.67 -4.31 -19.37
N VAL A 331 -8.30 -4.79 -18.18
CA VAL A 331 -9.06 -5.81 -17.45
C VAL A 331 -9.93 -5.24 -16.33
N PHE A 332 -9.54 -4.10 -15.76
CA PHE A 332 -10.18 -3.53 -14.56
C PHE A 332 -11.68 -3.23 -14.76
N LYS A 333 -12.09 -2.78 -15.95
CA LYS A 333 -13.50 -2.47 -16.23
C LYS A 333 -14.36 -3.71 -16.45
N SER A 334 -13.75 -4.83 -16.84
CA SER A 334 -14.48 -6.04 -17.23
C SER A 334 -14.48 -7.09 -16.12
N ILE A 335 -13.52 -7.03 -15.21
CA ILE A 335 -13.37 -7.99 -14.12
C ILE A 335 -13.63 -7.30 -12.78
N ASN A 336 -14.84 -7.51 -12.25
CA ASN A 336 -15.18 -7.10 -10.90
C ASN A 336 -14.30 -7.86 -9.89
N LYS A 337 -13.79 -7.14 -8.88
CA LYS A 337 -12.93 -7.74 -7.83
C LYS A 337 -11.66 -8.40 -8.38
N LEU A 338 -10.96 -7.74 -9.32
CA LEU A 338 -9.65 -8.15 -9.87
C LEU A 338 -8.63 -8.63 -8.81
N ARG A 339 -8.70 -8.10 -7.57
CA ARG A 339 -7.82 -8.48 -6.46
C ARG A 339 -7.98 -9.92 -5.97
N THR A 340 -9.15 -10.53 -6.19
CA THR A 340 -9.49 -11.87 -5.69
C THR A 340 -9.75 -12.86 -6.81
N HIS A 341 -9.89 -12.42 -8.06
CA HIS A 341 -10.09 -13.31 -9.19
C HIS A 341 -8.82 -14.09 -9.54
N PRO A 342 -8.96 -15.37 -9.95
CA PRO A 342 -7.86 -16.18 -10.45
C PRO A 342 -7.12 -15.48 -11.59
N LEU A 343 -5.80 -15.40 -11.48
CA LEU A 343 -4.99 -14.69 -12.46
C LEU A 343 -5.06 -15.33 -13.85
N GLU A 344 -5.20 -16.66 -13.93
CA GLU A 344 -5.28 -17.36 -15.22
C GLU A 344 -6.49 -16.90 -16.04
N GLU A 345 -7.65 -16.74 -15.41
CA GLU A 345 -8.86 -16.21 -16.07
C GLU A 345 -8.65 -14.75 -16.50
N VAL A 346 -8.02 -13.94 -15.65
CA VAL A 346 -7.68 -12.54 -15.98
C VAL A 346 -6.74 -12.46 -17.18
N ILE A 347 -5.78 -13.40 -17.28
CA ILE A 347 -4.84 -13.50 -18.40
C ILE A 347 -5.58 -13.88 -19.68
N ILE A 348 -6.43 -14.91 -19.67
CA ILE A 348 -7.23 -15.34 -20.82
C ILE A 348 -8.06 -14.16 -21.32
N HIS A 349 -8.83 -13.54 -20.42
CA HIS A 349 -9.66 -12.39 -20.73
C HIS A 349 -8.84 -11.20 -21.25
N GLY A 350 -7.68 -10.92 -20.64
CA GLY A 350 -6.78 -9.86 -21.07
C GLY A 350 -6.22 -10.07 -22.48
N ILE A 351 -5.88 -11.32 -22.82
CA ILE A 351 -5.43 -11.69 -24.17
C ILE A 351 -6.57 -11.50 -25.19
N GLU A 352 -7.78 -11.94 -24.88
CA GLU A 352 -8.94 -11.77 -25.77
C GLU A 352 -9.29 -10.29 -25.98
N LYS A 353 -9.43 -9.52 -24.90
CA LYS A 353 -9.69 -8.08 -24.98
C LYS A 353 -8.62 -7.33 -25.75
N SER A 354 -7.35 -7.72 -25.63
CA SER A 354 -6.26 -7.07 -26.36
C SER A 354 -6.36 -7.22 -27.88
N LYS A 355 -7.09 -8.23 -28.39
CA LYS A 355 -7.36 -8.40 -29.82
C LYS A 355 -8.43 -7.42 -30.33
N LEU A 356 -9.35 -7.00 -29.47
CA LEU A 356 -10.52 -6.16 -29.81
C LEU A 356 -10.22 -4.66 -29.75
N VAL A 357 -9.20 -4.24 -29.00
CA VAL A 357 -8.87 -2.81 -28.85
C VAL A 357 -8.12 -2.31 -30.10
N PRO A 358 -8.35 -1.07 -30.57
CA PRO A 358 -7.58 -0.48 -31.66
C PRO A 358 -6.07 -0.51 -31.39
N ASN A 359 -5.31 -0.93 -32.40
CA ASN A 359 -3.88 -1.15 -32.26
C ASN A 359 -3.11 0.17 -32.34
N LYS A 360 -2.91 0.82 -31.20
CA LYS A 360 -2.09 2.03 -31.10
C LYS A 360 -0.61 1.67 -31.02
N ARG A 361 0.24 2.46 -31.66
CA ARG A 361 1.70 2.41 -31.50
C ARG A 361 2.12 3.28 -30.32
N LEU A 362 3.16 2.86 -29.61
CA LEU A 362 3.87 3.72 -28.66
C LEU A 362 4.54 4.85 -29.45
N LYS A 363 4.30 6.09 -29.06
CA LYS A 363 4.97 7.24 -29.66
C LYS A 363 6.37 7.35 -29.06
N THR A 364 7.40 7.21 -29.87
CA THR A 364 8.78 7.49 -29.46
C THR A 364 9.04 8.98 -29.58
N LEU A 365 9.63 9.58 -28.56
CA LEU A 365 9.94 11.00 -28.53
C LEU A 365 11.45 11.23 -28.62
N VAL A 366 11.86 12.21 -29.41
CA VAL A 366 13.26 12.64 -29.57
C VAL A 366 13.34 14.16 -29.47
N PHE A 367 14.52 14.68 -29.16
CA PHE A 367 14.77 16.12 -29.22
C PHE A 367 15.03 16.54 -30.66
N ASN A 368 14.34 17.60 -31.09
CA ASN A 368 14.63 18.29 -32.34
C ASN A 368 15.81 19.28 -32.17
N GLU A 369 16.16 19.97 -33.26
CA GLU A 369 17.23 20.97 -33.29
C GLU A 369 17.01 22.11 -32.28
N ASN A 370 15.75 22.45 -31.99
CA ASN A 370 15.37 23.49 -31.03
C ASN A 370 15.36 22.99 -29.57
N LYS A 371 15.84 21.77 -29.30
CA LYS A 371 15.75 21.10 -28.00
C LYS A 371 14.31 21.01 -27.49
N GLU A 372 13.37 20.74 -28.39
CA GLU A 372 11.97 20.43 -28.07
C GLU A 372 11.66 18.97 -28.40
N LEU A 373 10.72 18.36 -27.65
CA LEU A 373 10.30 16.99 -27.91
C LEU A 373 9.39 16.93 -29.14
N GLU A 374 9.78 16.09 -30.10
CA GLU A 374 8.97 15.74 -31.26
C GLU A 374 8.73 14.23 -31.33
N ILE A 375 7.71 13.84 -32.10
CA ILE A 375 7.41 12.42 -32.32
C ILE A 375 8.38 11.92 -33.40
N ASN A 376 9.16 10.90 -33.06
CA ASN A 376 10.01 10.23 -34.04
C ASN A 376 9.12 9.44 -35.02
N ILE A 377 9.12 9.84 -36.30
CA ILE A 377 8.33 9.22 -37.37
C ILE A 377 9.09 8.05 -38.03
N ALA A 378 10.35 7.80 -37.67
CA ALA A 378 11.21 6.83 -38.34
C ALA A 378 10.84 5.32 -38.12
N PHE A 379 9.63 4.99 -37.65
CA PHE A 379 9.20 3.61 -37.31
C PHE A 379 7.73 3.27 -37.62
#